data_AF-A0A382QBH6-F1
#
_entry.id   AF-A0A382QBH6-F1
#
_cell.length_a   1.000
_cell.length_b   1.000
_cell.length_c   1.000
_cell.angle_alpha   90.00
_cell.angle_beta   90.00
_cell.angle_gamma   90.00
#
_symmetry.space_group_name_H-M   'P 1'
#
loop_
_entity.id
_entity.type
_entity.pdbx_description
1 polymer ?
#
loop_
_entity_poly.entity_id
_entity_poly.type
_entity_poly.pdbx_seq_one_letter_code
_entity_poly.pdbx_strand_id
1 'polypeptide(L)'
;MQRSNGVYPESSNKIVRSSNGVVSTAHPLATKAGVEMLSKGGNAIDAAVASAFALSVVEPSMNGIGGRTQILIYSPETGYHGIDATTAAPNDYDYENAPKKRYGYPSIGIPGVVKGLTKALSEYGSLAREEVMSPAIQLAEKGHVLIAGEAIRQSFVNEQLKEFDGSRKHFLNSDGSSLRPGQMFVQNDLAKVLQAIADEGEGVFYKGWIAEKIVSDIQAN
;
A
#
# COMPACT_ATOMS: atom_id res chain seq x y z
N MET A 1 -10.82 -20.60 -25.83
CA MET A 1 -10.63 -21.33 -24.57
C MET A 1 -11.98 -21.45 -23.88
N GLN A 2 -12.53 -22.65 -23.81
CA GLN A 2 -13.92 -22.88 -23.37
C GLN A 2 -13.98 -23.02 -21.85
N ARG A 3 -14.91 -22.30 -21.21
CA ARG A 3 -15.14 -22.33 -19.76
C ARG A 3 -15.86 -23.63 -19.41
N SER A 4 -15.25 -24.52 -18.64
CA SER A 4 -16.01 -25.52 -17.89
C SER A 4 -16.36 -24.93 -16.52
N ASN A 5 -17.65 -24.82 -16.21
CA ASN A 5 -18.17 -24.29 -14.93
C ASN A 5 -17.72 -22.87 -14.55
N GLY A 6 -17.38 -22.03 -15.53
CA GLY A 6 -16.99 -20.64 -15.29
C GLY A 6 -15.58 -20.45 -14.69
N VAL A 7 -14.80 -21.52 -14.53
CA VAL A 7 -13.43 -21.47 -14.00
C VAL A 7 -12.44 -21.67 -15.14
N TYR A 8 -11.46 -20.78 -15.25
CA TYR A 8 -10.35 -20.94 -16.19
C TYR A 8 -9.52 -22.18 -15.80
N PRO A 9 -9.17 -23.08 -16.74
CA PRO A 9 -8.40 -24.29 -16.43
C PRO A 9 -7.10 -24.00 -15.65
N GLU A 10 -6.41 -22.90 -15.97
CA GLU A 10 -5.22 -22.42 -15.26
C GLU A 10 -5.44 -21.99 -13.79
N SER A 11 -6.70 -21.84 -13.36
CA SER A 11 -7.10 -21.47 -11.99
C SER A 11 -7.56 -22.66 -11.15
N SER A 12 -7.76 -23.83 -11.74
CA SER A 12 -8.27 -25.03 -11.05
C SER A 12 -7.37 -25.49 -9.89
N ASN A 13 -6.06 -25.24 -9.97
CA ASN A 13 -5.07 -25.54 -8.92
C ASN A 13 -4.81 -24.36 -7.96
N LYS A 14 -5.62 -23.29 -8.00
CA LYS A 14 -5.47 -22.07 -7.19
C LYS A 14 -6.67 -21.81 -6.28
N ILE A 15 -7.35 -22.87 -5.85
CA ILE A 15 -8.53 -22.77 -4.97
C ILE A 15 -8.08 -23.04 -3.53
N VAL A 16 -8.39 -22.12 -2.62
CA VAL A 16 -8.25 -22.30 -1.17
C VAL A 16 -9.63 -22.28 -0.54
N ARG A 17 -9.85 -23.16 0.45
CA ARG A 17 -11.08 -23.22 1.24
C ARG A 17 -10.71 -23.15 2.72
N SER A 18 -11.49 -22.41 3.49
CA SER A 18 -11.33 -22.24 4.93
C SER A 18 -12.70 -22.03 5.55
N SER A 19 -12.95 -22.62 6.71
CA SER A 19 -14.15 -22.36 7.51
C SER A 19 -14.08 -21.03 8.27
N ASN A 20 -12.88 -20.46 8.41
CA ASN A 20 -12.60 -19.33 9.30
C ASN A 20 -12.27 -18.04 8.53
N GLY A 21 -12.61 -17.99 7.23
CA GLY A 21 -12.33 -16.86 6.36
C GLY A 21 -11.14 -17.08 5.41
N VAL A 22 -11.09 -16.26 4.35
CA VAL A 22 -10.08 -16.30 3.29
C VAL A 22 -9.62 -14.88 2.98
N VAL A 23 -8.32 -14.69 2.81
CA VAL A 23 -7.72 -13.44 2.33
C VAL A 23 -7.09 -13.71 0.96
N SER A 24 -7.31 -12.80 0.01
CA SER A 24 -6.72 -12.89 -1.32
C SER A 24 -6.16 -11.53 -1.71
N THR A 25 -4.87 -11.50 -2.06
CA THR A 25 -4.14 -10.29 -2.47
C THR A 25 -3.19 -10.63 -3.62
N ALA A 26 -2.60 -9.61 -4.24
CA ALA A 26 -1.61 -9.79 -5.30
C ALA A 26 -0.24 -10.31 -4.79
N HIS A 27 0.02 -10.27 -3.48
CA HIS A 27 1.32 -10.64 -2.91
C HIS A 27 1.18 -11.61 -1.71
N PRO A 28 1.90 -12.75 -1.69
CA PRO A 28 1.74 -13.76 -0.64
C PRO A 28 2.03 -13.25 0.77
N LEU A 29 3.00 -12.34 0.94
CA LEU A 29 3.29 -11.72 2.25
C LEU A 29 2.16 -10.80 2.74
N ALA A 30 1.45 -10.13 1.83
CA ALA A 30 0.29 -9.32 2.21
C ALA A 30 -0.91 -10.20 2.56
N THR A 31 -1.15 -11.27 1.79
CA THR A 31 -2.14 -12.29 2.16
C THR A 31 -1.85 -12.86 3.55
N LYS A 32 -0.57 -13.15 3.85
CA LYS A 32 -0.15 -13.64 5.17
C LYS A 32 -0.46 -12.64 6.29
N ALA A 33 -0.21 -11.34 6.06
CA ALA A 33 -0.55 -10.29 7.02
C ALA A 33 -2.06 -10.28 7.36
N GLY A 34 -2.93 -10.38 6.35
CA GLY A 34 -4.37 -10.47 6.59
C GLY A 34 -4.81 -11.77 7.29
N VAL A 35 -4.23 -12.92 6.89
CA VAL A 35 -4.51 -14.21 7.55
C VAL A 35 -4.08 -14.19 9.02
N GLU A 36 -2.99 -13.51 9.34
CA GLU A 36 -2.56 -13.33 10.73
C GLU A 36 -3.63 -12.61 11.56
N MET A 37 -4.26 -11.56 11.03
CA MET A 37 -5.34 -10.85 11.74
C MET A 37 -6.57 -11.73 11.95
N LEU A 38 -6.99 -12.50 10.95
CA LEU A 38 -8.08 -13.48 11.12
C LEU A 38 -7.71 -14.53 12.18
N SER A 39 -6.45 -14.96 12.21
CA SER A 39 -5.97 -15.97 13.17
C SER A 39 -5.94 -15.45 14.60
N LYS A 40 -5.84 -14.12 14.80
CA LYS A 40 -5.93 -13.46 16.10
C LYS A 40 -7.37 -13.14 16.51
N GLY A 41 -8.36 -13.59 15.74
CA GLY A 41 -9.78 -13.35 16.02
C GLY A 41 -10.31 -12.02 15.47
N GLY A 42 -9.51 -11.31 14.67
CA GLY A 42 -9.97 -10.12 13.94
C GLY A 42 -10.97 -10.46 12.84
N ASN A 43 -11.60 -9.43 12.31
CA ASN A 43 -12.62 -9.55 11.27
C ASN A 43 -12.05 -9.29 9.86
N ALA A 44 -12.94 -9.27 8.86
CA ALA A 44 -12.55 -9.05 7.47
C ALA A 44 -11.88 -7.68 7.22
N ILE A 45 -12.21 -6.67 8.02
CA ILE A 45 -11.63 -5.32 7.91
C ILE A 45 -10.24 -5.28 8.52
N ASP A 46 -10.02 -5.89 9.68
CA ASP A 46 -8.68 -6.03 10.26
C ASP A 46 -7.73 -6.72 9.26
N ALA A 47 -8.21 -7.80 8.65
CA ALA A 47 -7.46 -8.55 7.64
C ALA A 47 -7.20 -7.74 6.36
N ALA A 48 -8.18 -6.99 5.88
CA ALA A 48 -8.04 -6.16 4.67
C ALA A 48 -7.08 -4.98 4.91
N VAL A 49 -7.15 -4.32 6.07
CA VAL A 49 -6.28 -3.18 6.42
C VAL A 49 -4.84 -3.64 6.61
N ALA A 50 -4.59 -4.74 7.33
CA ALA A 50 -3.25 -5.33 7.45
C ALA A 50 -2.66 -5.69 6.08
N SER A 51 -3.48 -6.29 5.21
CA SER A 51 -3.08 -6.64 3.84
C SER A 51 -2.71 -5.41 3.02
N ALA A 52 -3.48 -4.33 3.10
CA ALA A 52 -3.25 -3.11 2.31
C ALA A 52 -1.99 -2.35 2.74
N PHE A 53 -1.73 -2.25 4.06
CA PHE A 53 -0.46 -1.70 4.54
C PHE A 53 0.71 -2.59 4.16
N ALA A 54 0.58 -3.92 4.22
CA ALA A 54 1.63 -4.82 3.77
C ALA A 54 1.90 -4.68 2.27
N LEU A 55 0.86 -4.56 1.41
CA LEU A 55 1.01 -4.31 -0.02
C LEU A 55 1.77 -3.02 -0.32
N SER A 56 1.58 -1.97 0.49
CA SER A 56 2.32 -0.71 0.37
C SER A 56 3.84 -0.87 0.59
N VAL A 57 4.26 -1.98 1.19
CA VAL A 57 5.66 -2.35 1.41
C VAL A 57 6.15 -3.33 0.36
N VAL A 58 5.40 -4.41 0.12
CA VAL A 58 5.88 -5.56 -0.67
C VAL A 58 5.58 -5.47 -2.17
N GLU A 59 4.69 -4.57 -2.56
CA GLU A 59 4.31 -4.32 -3.97
C GLU A 59 4.25 -2.81 -4.28
N PRO A 60 5.35 -2.06 -4.09
CA PRO A 60 5.37 -0.59 -4.18
C PRO A 60 5.16 -0.06 -5.60
N SER A 61 5.36 -0.87 -6.65
CA SER A 61 5.07 -0.44 -8.03
C SER A 61 3.57 -0.31 -8.34
N MET A 62 2.69 -0.87 -7.50
CA MET A 62 1.23 -0.88 -7.70
C MET A 62 0.44 -0.34 -6.51
N ASN A 63 1.05 -0.26 -5.33
CA ASN A 63 0.41 0.13 -4.07
C ASN A 63 1.30 1.07 -3.28
N GLY A 64 0.70 1.91 -2.44
CA GLY A 64 1.48 2.77 -1.54
C GLY A 64 0.61 3.71 -0.72
N ILE A 65 1.13 4.11 0.44
CA ILE A 65 0.46 5.06 1.34
C ILE A 65 0.30 6.47 0.74
N GLY A 66 1.08 6.78 -0.30
CA GLY A 66 0.98 8.01 -1.09
C GLY A 66 -0.12 8.01 -2.17
N GLY A 67 -0.92 6.95 -2.27
CA GLY A 67 -1.92 6.78 -3.33
C GLY A 67 -3.37 7.05 -2.91
N ARG A 68 -4.29 6.31 -3.54
CA ARG A 68 -5.74 6.28 -3.27
C ARG A 68 -6.24 4.88 -2.94
N THR A 69 -7.38 4.80 -2.25
CA THR A 69 -8.11 3.54 -2.06
C THR A 69 -9.63 3.75 -2.08
N GLN A 70 -10.36 2.69 -2.40
CA GLN A 70 -11.81 2.61 -2.26
C GLN A 70 -12.14 1.28 -1.60
N ILE A 71 -13.00 1.31 -0.58
CA ILE A 71 -13.27 0.15 0.26
C ILE A 71 -14.78 -0.09 0.25
N LEU A 72 -15.20 -1.27 -0.18
CA LEU A 72 -16.59 -1.73 -0.06
C LEU A 72 -16.67 -2.71 1.10
N ILE A 73 -17.59 -2.45 2.01
CA ILE A 73 -17.73 -3.20 3.26
C ILE A 73 -19.14 -3.77 3.29
N TYR A 74 -19.26 -5.04 3.64
CA TYR A 74 -20.52 -5.64 4.02
C TYR A 74 -20.46 -6.02 5.50
N SER A 75 -21.33 -5.41 6.30
CA SER A 75 -21.58 -5.77 7.68
C SER A 75 -22.92 -6.51 7.76
N PRO A 76 -22.99 -7.70 8.39
CA PRO A 76 -24.26 -8.39 8.60
C PRO A 76 -25.28 -7.57 9.40
N GLU A 77 -24.80 -6.66 10.25
CA GLU A 77 -25.64 -5.86 11.16
C GLU A 77 -26.13 -4.57 10.49
N THR A 78 -25.27 -3.91 9.72
CA THR A 78 -25.52 -2.55 9.21
C THR A 78 -25.60 -2.46 7.69
N GLY A 79 -25.41 -3.58 6.98
CA GLY A 79 -25.53 -3.65 5.52
C GLY A 79 -24.26 -3.22 4.78
N TYR A 80 -24.45 -2.63 3.59
CA TYR A 80 -23.37 -2.24 2.69
C TYR A 80 -22.88 -0.81 2.98
N HIS A 81 -21.57 -0.64 3.03
CA HIS A 81 -20.91 0.65 3.24
C HIS A 81 -19.78 0.85 2.23
N GLY A 82 -19.43 2.12 2.01
CA GLY A 82 -18.35 2.51 1.13
C GLY A 82 -17.47 3.58 1.77
N ILE A 83 -16.15 3.43 1.65
CA ILE A 83 -15.19 4.48 1.96
C ILE A 83 -14.51 4.88 0.66
N ASP A 84 -14.73 6.13 0.25
CA ASP A 84 -13.99 6.76 -0.84
C ASP A 84 -12.81 7.53 -0.24
N ALA A 85 -11.61 7.04 -0.53
CA ALA A 85 -10.34 7.67 -0.16
C ALA A 85 -9.48 7.86 -1.43
N THR A 86 -10.12 8.40 -2.47
CA THR A 86 -9.46 8.89 -3.68
C THR A 86 -8.52 10.06 -3.39
N THR A 87 -7.54 10.26 -4.29
CA THR A 87 -6.64 11.41 -4.20
C THR A 87 -7.41 12.68 -4.58
N ALA A 88 -7.27 13.73 -3.77
CA ALA A 88 -7.83 15.04 -4.07
C ALA A 88 -6.82 15.92 -4.84
N ALA A 89 -7.32 16.82 -5.68
CA ALA A 89 -6.49 17.90 -6.21
C ALA A 89 -6.11 18.87 -5.07
N PRO A 90 -4.88 19.42 -5.04
CA PRO A 90 -4.54 20.51 -4.14
C PRO A 90 -5.50 21.70 -4.31
N ASN A 91 -5.79 22.41 -3.21
CA ASN A 91 -6.75 23.52 -3.23
C ASN A 91 -6.34 24.69 -4.14
N ASP A 92 -5.04 24.83 -4.39
CA ASP A 92 -4.42 25.85 -5.25
C ASP A 92 -4.10 25.33 -6.66
N TYR A 93 -4.62 24.15 -7.04
CA TYR A 93 -4.38 23.58 -8.35
C TYR A 93 -5.03 24.42 -9.48
N ASP A 94 -4.19 24.97 -10.35
CA ASP A 94 -4.60 25.73 -11.53
C ASP A 94 -4.89 24.80 -12.70
N TYR A 95 -6.17 24.48 -12.94
CA TYR A 95 -6.59 23.57 -14.02
C TYR A 95 -6.21 24.04 -15.43
N GLU A 96 -6.11 25.36 -15.65
CA GLU A 96 -5.85 25.93 -16.97
C GLU A 96 -4.35 25.88 -17.30
N ASN A 97 -3.51 26.21 -16.32
CA ASN A 97 -2.07 26.39 -16.53
C ASN A 97 -1.19 25.26 -15.96
N ALA A 98 -1.75 24.34 -15.17
CA ALA A 98 -0.96 23.26 -14.57
C ALA A 98 -0.26 22.41 -15.66
N PRO A 99 1.01 22.02 -15.43
CA PRO A 99 1.72 21.12 -16.33
C PRO A 99 0.95 19.82 -16.53
N LYS A 100 0.62 19.47 -17.78
CA LYS A 100 -0.06 18.20 -18.13
C LYS A 100 0.91 17.01 -18.11
N LYS A 101 1.67 16.85 -17.02
CA LYS A 101 2.61 15.74 -16.81
C LYS A 101 1.86 14.50 -16.33
N ARG A 102 2.38 13.33 -16.71
CA ARG A 102 1.85 12.01 -16.31
C ARG A 102 2.63 11.33 -15.18
N TYR A 103 3.75 11.94 -14.75
CA TYR A 103 4.60 11.45 -13.68
C TYR A 103 5.40 12.62 -13.06
N GLY A 104 6.05 12.35 -11.92
CA GLY A 104 6.82 13.35 -11.17
C GLY A 104 5.93 14.27 -10.32
N TYR A 105 6.56 15.24 -9.65
CA TYR A 105 5.90 16.12 -8.67
C TYR A 105 4.60 16.78 -9.14
N PRO A 106 4.50 17.33 -10.37
CA PRO A 106 3.27 17.98 -10.84
C PRO A 106 2.06 17.02 -11.01
N SER A 107 2.28 15.71 -10.94
CA SER A 107 1.21 14.69 -11.05
C SER A 107 0.68 14.20 -9.70
N ILE A 108 1.24 14.68 -8.58
CA ILE A 108 0.89 14.21 -7.23
C ILE A 108 -0.41 14.88 -6.76
N GLY A 109 -1.43 14.07 -6.47
CA GLY A 109 -2.60 14.48 -5.71
C GLY A 109 -2.44 14.23 -4.21
N ILE A 110 -3.33 14.78 -3.40
CA ILE A 110 -3.34 14.58 -1.93
C ILE A 110 -3.64 13.11 -1.61
N PRO A 111 -2.75 12.36 -0.93
CA PRO A 111 -2.94 10.93 -0.68
C PRO A 111 -4.13 10.59 0.22
N GLY A 112 -4.94 9.61 -0.17
CA GLY A 112 -6.12 9.16 0.59
C GLY A 112 -5.93 7.85 1.36
N VAL A 113 -4.95 7.01 0.99
CA VAL A 113 -4.82 5.63 1.50
C VAL A 113 -4.79 5.55 3.02
N VAL A 114 -3.93 6.33 3.67
CA VAL A 114 -3.79 6.28 5.14
C VAL A 114 -5.14 6.63 5.81
N LYS A 115 -5.79 7.72 5.39
CA LYS A 115 -7.08 8.13 5.95
C LYS A 115 -8.17 7.08 5.72
N GLY A 116 -8.23 6.50 4.52
CA GLY A 116 -9.24 5.48 4.18
C GLY A 116 -9.08 4.21 4.99
N LEU A 117 -7.84 3.70 5.09
CA LEU A 117 -7.55 2.47 5.84
C LEU A 117 -7.74 2.64 7.35
N THR A 118 -7.27 3.75 7.94
CA THR A 118 -7.46 3.96 9.38
C THR A 118 -8.93 4.24 9.74
N LYS A 119 -9.68 4.93 8.87
CA LYS A 119 -11.15 5.07 9.03
C LYS A 119 -11.85 3.72 8.99
N ALA A 120 -11.53 2.87 8.01
CA ALA A 120 -12.11 1.52 7.92
C ALA A 120 -11.84 0.72 9.19
N LEU A 121 -10.59 0.72 9.65
CA LEU A 121 -10.20 0.02 10.87
C LEU A 121 -10.92 0.56 12.11
N SER A 122 -11.00 1.89 12.24
CA SER A 122 -11.64 2.51 13.40
C SER A 122 -13.15 2.27 13.46
N GLU A 123 -13.84 2.21 12.32
CA GLU A 123 -15.30 2.11 12.27
C GLU A 123 -15.81 0.67 12.18
N TYR A 124 -15.02 -0.21 11.57
CA TYR A 124 -15.45 -1.58 11.26
C TYR A 124 -14.43 -2.65 11.65
N GLY A 125 -13.25 -2.28 12.12
CA GLY A 125 -12.26 -3.22 12.66
C GLY A 125 -12.55 -3.62 14.11
N SER A 126 -11.76 -4.55 14.61
CA SER A 126 -11.87 -5.07 15.98
C SER A 126 -10.54 -5.22 16.70
N LEU A 127 -9.42 -5.16 15.98
CA LEU A 127 -8.07 -5.25 16.53
C LEU A 127 -7.44 -3.86 16.70
N ALA A 128 -6.45 -3.77 17.58
CA ALA A 128 -5.68 -2.54 17.77
C ALA A 128 -4.88 -2.17 16.50
N ARG A 129 -4.76 -0.88 16.21
CA ARG A 129 -4.08 -0.37 15.00
C ARG A 129 -2.63 -0.83 14.93
N GLU A 130 -1.94 -0.83 16.06
CA GLU A 130 -0.56 -1.26 16.21
C GLU A 130 -0.40 -2.73 15.83
N GLU A 131 -1.37 -3.56 16.22
CA GLU A 131 -1.37 -4.99 15.88
C GLU A 131 -1.62 -5.21 14.38
N VAL A 132 -2.56 -4.47 13.79
CA VAL A 132 -2.92 -4.56 12.37
C VAL A 132 -1.78 -4.07 11.46
N MET A 133 -1.04 -3.05 11.88
CA MET A 133 0.06 -2.48 11.09
C MET A 133 1.40 -3.19 11.31
N SER A 134 1.57 -3.94 12.40
CA SER A 134 2.81 -4.64 12.76
C SER A 134 3.42 -5.48 11.63
N PRO A 135 2.65 -6.28 10.84
CA PRO A 135 3.23 -7.04 9.74
C PRO A 135 3.90 -6.15 8.68
N ALA A 136 3.29 -5.02 8.32
CA ALA A 136 3.84 -4.09 7.33
C ALA A 136 5.11 -3.42 7.85
N ILE A 137 5.12 -3.00 9.12
CA ILE A 137 6.29 -2.41 9.78
C ILE A 137 7.46 -3.38 9.78
N GLN A 138 7.23 -4.64 10.18
CA GLN A 138 8.28 -5.66 10.21
C GLN A 138 8.81 -5.98 8.82
N LEU A 139 7.94 -6.03 7.80
CA LEU A 139 8.35 -6.25 6.41
C LEU A 139 9.21 -5.10 5.88
N ALA A 140 8.91 -3.86 6.27
CA ALA A 140 9.67 -2.69 5.86
C ALA A 140 11.03 -2.62 6.59
N GLU A 141 11.05 -2.88 7.90
CA GLU A 141 12.24 -2.79 8.76
C GLU A 141 13.22 -3.94 8.53
N LYS A 142 12.74 -5.19 8.57
CA LYS A 142 13.60 -6.38 8.39
C LYS A 142 13.87 -6.66 6.91
N GLY A 143 13.05 -6.09 6.04
CA GLY A 143 13.05 -6.32 4.61
C GLY A 143 12.33 -7.60 4.22
N HIS A 144 12.13 -7.74 2.90
CA HIS A 144 11.59 -8.94 2.28
C HIS A 144 12.31 -9.24 0.97
N VAL A 145 12.22 -10.48 0.52
CA VAL A 145 12.75 -10.87 -0.79
C VAL A 145 11.88 -10.27 -1.89
N LEU A 146 12.51 -9.57 -2.83
CA LEU A 146 11.83 -8.99 -3.99
C LEU A 146 11.45 -10.09 -4.98
N ILE A 147 10.14 -10.25 -5.23
CA ILE A 147 9.65 -11.24 -6.19
C ILE A 147 9.90 -10.78 -7.64
N ALA A 148 9.97 -11.73 -8.57
CA ALA A 148 10.32 -11.44 -9.95
C ALA A 148 9.39 -10.42 -10.62
N GLY A 149 8.08 -10.53 -10.41
CA GLY A 149 7.11 -9.60 -11.00
C GLY A 149 7.33 -8.15 -10.56
N GLU A 150 7.61 -7.92 -9.27
CA GLU A 150 7.87 -6.59 -8.73
C GLU A 150 9.18 -6.01 -9.27
N ALA A 151 10.26 -6.80 -9.25
CA ALA A 151 11.57 -6.37 -9.77
C ALA A 151 11.49 -6.00 -11.26
N ILE A 152 10.76 -6.78 -12.06
CA ILE A 152 10.56 -6.50 -13.49
C ILE A 152 9.81 -5.17 -13.67
N ARG A 153 8.72 -4.93 -12.94
CA ARG A 153 7.96 -3.67 -13.02
C ARG A 153 8.81 -2.46 -12.67
N GLN A 154 9.59 -2.53 -11.58
CA GLN A 154 10.52 -1.46 -11.21
C GLN A 154 11.58 -1.22 -12.29
N SER A 155 12.07 -2.28 -12.94
CA SER A 155 13.08 -2.15 -14.00
C SER A 155 12.58 -1.41 -15.25
N PHE A 156 11.28 -1.46 -15.56
CA PHE A 156 10.70 -0.75 -16.70
C PHE A 156 10.75 0.77 -16.56
N VAL A 157 10.90 1.28 -15.34
CA VAL A 157 10.92 2.72 -15.02
C VAL A 157 12.27 3.15 -14.45
N ASN A 158 13.35 2.37 -14.64
CA ASN A 158 14.67 2.65 -14.08
C ASN A 158 15.16 4.08 -14.37
N GLU A 159 15.03 4.55 -15.62
CA GLU A 159 15.44 5.91 -15.99
C GLU A 159 14.62 6.99 -15.27
N GLN A 160 13.31 6.77 -15.06
CA GLN A 160 12.48 7.71 -14.31
C GLN A 160 12.81 7.69 -12.81
N LEU A 161 13.13 6.52 -12.24
CA LEU A 161 13.58 6.41 -10.86
C LEU A 161 14.89 7.17 -10.62
N LYS A 162 15.73 7.32 -11.67
CA LYS A 162 16.94 8.14 -11.65
C LYS A 162 16.67 9.64 -11.79
N GLU A 163 15.45 10.10 -12.00
CA GLU A 163 15.18 11.55 -12.09
C GLU A 163 15.08 12.21 -10.72
N PHE A 164 14.66 11.47 -9.67
CA PHE A 164 14.38 12.03 -8.35
C PHE A 164 15.24 11.36 -7.26
N ASP A 165 15.78 12.14 -6.34
CA ASP A 165 16.69 11.63 -5.31
C ASP A 165 16.01 10.65 -4.35
N GLY A 166 14.75 10.91 -3.99
CA GLY A 166 13.94 9.99 -3.20
C GLY A 166 13.80 8.62 -3.87
N SER A 167 13.39 8.58 -5.14
CA SER A 167 13.23 7.30 -5.85
C SER A 167 14.56 6.60 -6.09
N ARG A 168 15.62 7.34 -6.44
CA ARG A 168 16.95 6.79 -6.66
C ARG A 168 17.49 6.12 -5.39
N LYS A 169 17.37 6.79 -4.25
CA LYS A 169 17.81 6.29 -2.94
C LYS A 169 17.05 5.02 -2.54
N HIS A 170 15.75 4.96 -2.83
CA HIS A 170 14.89 3.92 -2.28
C HIS A 170 14.65 2.72 -3.21
N PHE A 171 14.82 2.84 -4.52
CA PHE A 171 14.45 1.78 -5.46
C PHE A 171 15.57 1.34 -6.42
N LEU A 172 16.78 1.91 -6.29
CA LEU A 172 17.93 1.55 -7.12
C LEU A 172 19.11 1.07 -6.26
N ASN A 173 19.97 0.25 -6.86
CA ASN A 173 21.28 -0.05 -6.29
C ASN A 173 22.16 1.21 -6.29
N SER A 174 23.25 1.19 -5.51
CA SER A 174 24.19 2.33 -5.41
C SER A 174 24.86 2.72 -6.74
N ASP A 175 24.93 1.80 -7.69
CA ASP A 175 25.42 2.04 -9.06
C ASP A 175 24.32 2.58 -10.01
N GLY A 176 23.11 2.79 -9.51
CA GLY A 176 21.94 3.26 -10.27
C GLY A 176 21.21 2.16 -11.05
N SER A 177 21.64 0.90 -10.96
CA SER A 177 20.95 -0.23 -11.59
C SER A 177 19.68 -0.63 -10.82
N SER A 178 18.73 -1.26 -11.51
CA SER A 178 17.49 -1.76 -10.89
C SER A 178 17.76 -2.89 -9.90
N LEU A 179 16.91 -2.98 -8.87
CA LEU A 179 16.84 -4.16 -8.02
C LEU A 179 16.47 -5.41 -8.83
N ARG A 180 16.97 -6.57 -8.40
CA ARG A 180 16.83 -7.86 -9.07
C ARG A 180 15.95 -8.81 -8.26
N PRO A 181 15.25 -9.74 -8.92
CA PRO A 181 14.52 -10.81 -8.23
C PRO A 181 15.43 -11.54 -7.24
N GLY A 182 14.91 -11.86 -6.06
CA GLY A 182 15.67 -12.56 -5.02
C GLY A 182 16.52 -11.65 -4.12
N GLN A 183 16.69 -10.37 -4.47
CA GLN A 183 17.37 -9.42 -3.58
C GLN A 183 16.53 -9.10 -2.35
N MET A 184 17.20 -8.89 -1.21
CA MET A 184 16.55 -8.37 -0.01
C MET A 184 16.25 -6.88 -0.21
N PHE A 185 15.00 -6.49 0.00
CA PHE A 185 14.53 -5.12 -0.11
C PHE A 185 14.13 -4.58 1.25
N VAL A 186 14.88 -3.60 1.76
CA VAL A 186 14.73 -3.00 3.10
C VAL A 186 14.32 -1.55 2.96
N GLN A 187 13.32 -1.11 3.73
CA GLN A 187 12.66 0.18 3.59
C GLN A 187 12.57 0.91 4.95
N ASN A 188 13.72 1.16 5.57
CA ASN A 188 13.80 1.72 6.93
C ASN A 188 13.07 3.06 7.12
N ASP A 189 13.09 3.94 6.12
CA ASP A 189 12.37 5.22 6.20
C ASP A 189 10.85 5.00 6.14
N LEU A 190 10.38 4.06 5.32
CA LEU A 190 8.96 3.66 5.31
C LEU A 190 8.56 2.97 6.61
N ALA A 191 9.43 2.15 7.20
CA ALA A 191 9.18 1.51 8.49
C ALA A 191 8.94 2.54 9.59
N LYS A 192 9.74 3.61 9.65
CA LYS A 192 9.54 4.73 10.60
C LYS A 192 8.22 5.46 10.36
N VAL A 193 7.86 5.69 9.10
CA VAL A 193 6.57 6.31 8.75
C VAL A 193 5.40 5.43 9.18
N LEU A 194 5.44 4.13 8.89
CA LEU A 194 4.40 3.18 9.28
C LEU A 194 4.30 3.03 10.80
N GLN A 195 5.43 3.02 11.51
CA GLN A 195 5.48 2.99 12.97
C GLN A 195 4.83 4.24 13.57
N ALA A 196 5.15 5.44 13.07
CA ALA A 196 4.53 6.68 13.54
C ALA A 196 3.01 6.68 13.32
N ILE A 197 2.53 6.18 12.17
CA ILE A 197 1.08 6.06 11.92
C ILE A 197 0.44 5.04 12.88
N ALA A 198 1.13 3.94 13.18
CA ALA A 198 0.65 2.95 14.14
C ALA A 198 0.52 3.56 15.55
N ASP A 199 1.54 4.26 16.02
CA ASP A 199 1.60 4.80 17.39
C ASP A 199 0.72 6.05 17.56
N GLU A 200 0.75 6.98 16.60
CA GLU A 200 0.15 8.32 16.73
C GLU A 200 -1.17 8.47 15.97
N GLY A 201 -1.50 7.51 15.09
CA GLY A 201 -2.67 7.56 14.21
C GLY A 201 -2.45 8.38 12.95
N GLU A 202 -3.46 8.50 12.08
CA GLU A 202 -3.28 9.12 10.77
C GLU A 202 -2.91 10.61 10.82
N GLY A 203 -3.16 11.28 11.95
CA GLY A 203 -2.87 12.69 12.14
C GLY A 203 -1.41 13.04 11.84
N VAL A 204 -0.47 12.15 12.18
CA VAL A 204 0.96 12.38 11.92
C VAL A 204 1.28 12.47 10.42
N PHE A 205 0.54 11.76 9.57
CA PHE A 205 0.71 11.77 8.11
C PHE A 205 0.19 13.06 7.47
N TYR A 206 -0.90 13.62 8.01
CA TYR A 206 -1.59 14.77 7.41
C TYR A 206 -1.31 16.12 8.08
N LYS A 207 -0.74 16.10 9.30
CA LYS A 207 -0.50 17.31 10.11
C LYS A 207 0.83 17.30 10.89
N GLY A 208 1.51 16.16 10.97
CA GLY A 208 2.75 16.02 11.74
C GLY A 208 4.01 16.16 10.89
N TRP A 209 5.12 15.64 11.42
CA TRP A 209 6.44 15.71 10.78
C TRP A 209 6.46 15.06 9.38
N ILE A 210 5.61 14.06 9.12
CA ILE A 210 5.49 13.45 7.78
C ILE A 210 4.86 14.46 6.81
N ALA A 211 3.82 15.18 7.22
CA ALA A 211 3.21 16.21 6.38
C ALA A 211 4.20 17.32 6.06
N GLU A 212 4.98 17.77 7.04
CA GLU A 212 6.04 18.77 6.84
C GLU A 212 7.09 18.29 5.83
N LYS A 213 7.51 17.02 5.91
CA LYS A 213 8.45 16.43 4.95
C LYS A 213 7.86 16.31 3.55
N ILE A 214 6.60 15.91 3.41
CA ILE A 214 5.91 15.85 2.11
C ILE A 214 5.85 17.24 1.47
N VAL A 215 5.40 18.25 2.22
CA VAL A 215 5.29 19.63 1.72
C VAL A 215 6.65 20.19 1.33
N SER A 216 7.66 20.00 2.18
CA SER A 216 9.02 20.47 1.90
C SER A 216 9.61 19.83 0.64
N ASP A 217 9.35 18.55 0.39
CA ASP A 217 9.86 17.85 -0.79
C ASP A 217 9.12 18.30 -2.06
N ILE A 218 7.79 18.48 -1.99
CA ILE A 218 6.99 19.00 -3.11
C ILE A 218 7.39 20.44 -3.47
N GLN A 219 7.69 21.30 -2.49
CA GLN A 219 8.07 22.69 -2.76
C GLN A 219 9.50 22.83 -3.33
N ALA A 220 10.35 21.84 -3.10
CA ALA A 220 11.73 21.84 -3.57
C ALA A 220 11.90 21.32 -5.01
N ASN A 221 10.85 20.75 -5.61
CA ASN A 221 10.89 20.07 -6.92
C ASN A 221 9.74 20.49 -7.85
#